data_AF-C6XGV4-F1
#
_entry.id   AF-C6XGV4-F1
#
_cell.length_a   1.000
_cell.length_b   1.000
_cell.length_c   1.000
_cell.angle_alpha   90.00
_cell.angle_beta   90.00
_cell.angle_gamma   90.00
#
_symmetry.space_group_name_H-M   'P 1'
#
loop_
_entity.id
_entity.type
_entity.pdbx_description
1 polymer ?
#
loop_
_entity_poly.entity_id
_entity_poly.type
_entity_poly.pdbx_seq_one_letter_code
_entity_poly.pdbx_strand_id
1 'polypeptide(L)'
;MQAGGSLPAGFSWSTESGDGLSTLCVFLSTLGEVAVYGGDNPDDSSSFSLKAIYHIGRPLGKRAIVFVKNDVWIATNNGLISMKNILLQEEKTNLPLSWPIQEQWEQAIMVAPTGWSMILWEKRNMLLISCPKNSLLSDKTFVMNVAHNNRWSSFHNWFTQSYVVANENLFFGDYEGTFWQGDISGSDNARPFIGIYLSPFHAIDPRLGFQRRACVAHLSLQAYQRPYLKLFARANYDHSYPEFSKETISNNPMDNGIWDNSLWDEVKWTDNLFVTKKKLFQFCQNVVAYGNCLAVGCVIVSSGKSINDIQINNAKLLVE
;
A
#
# COMPACT_ATOMS: atom_id res chain seq x y z
N MET A 1 -28.27 -7.45 -17.64
CA MET A 1 -27.09 -8.28 -17.34
C MET A 1 -27.36 -9.70 -17.80
N GLN A 2 -26.43 -10.30 -18.53
CA GLN A 2 -26.63 -11.60 -19.17
C GLN A 2 -26.33 -12.78 -18.22
N ALA A 3 -25.37 -12.60 -17.30
CA ALA A 3 -24.99 -13.63 -16.33
C ALA A 3 -25.95 -13.74 -15.12
N GLY A 4 -26.82 -12.74 -14.90
CA GLY A 4 -27.66 -12.63 -13.71
C GLY A 4 -26.93 -12.02 -12.50
N GLY A 5 -27.36 -12.38 -11.28
CA GLY A 5 -26.79 -11.87 -10.02
C GLY A 5 -27.48 -10.62 -9.47
N SER A 6 -26.85 -9.96 -8.49
CA SER A 6 -27.27 -8.66 -7.97
C SER A 6 -26.29 -7.56 -8.39
N LEU A 7 -26.74 -6.31 -8.28
CA LEU A 7 -25.97 -5.13 -8.67
C LEU A 7 -25.36 -4.48 -7.41
N PRO A 8 -24.12 -4.83 -7.02
CA PRO A 8 -23.48 -4.30 -5.82
C PRO A 8 -23.13 -2.82 -5.92
N ALA A 9 -22.85 -2.31 -7.12
CA ALA A 9 -22.44 -0.93 -7.33
C ALA A 9 -22.72 -0.46 -8.76
N GLY A 10 -23.02 0.84 -8.88
CA GLY A 10 -22.97 1.60 -10.12
C GLY A 10 -22.12 2.85 -9.92
N PHE A 11 -21.36 3.23 -10.93
CA PHE A 11 -20.46 4.38 -10.86
C PHE A 11 -20.29 5.07 -12.22
N SER A 12 -19.92 6.34 -12.19
CA SER A 12 -19.50 7.06 -13.39
C SER A 12 -18.02 6.78 -13.69
N TRP A 13 -17.69 6.68 -14.96
CA TRP A 13 -16.31 6.53 -15.42
C TRP A 13 -16.09 7.37 -16.66
N SER A 14 -15.13 8.29 -16.58
CA SER A 14 -14.78 9.18 -17.69
C SER A 14 -13.61 8.60 -18.47
N THR A 15 -13.81 8.40 -19.76
CA THR A 15 -12.76 7.94 -20.68
C THR A 15 -12.69 8.86 -21.88
N GLU A 16 -11.49 9.03 -22.42
CA GLU A 16 -11.29 9.72 -23.69
C GLU A 16 -11.47 8.68 -24.79
N SER A 17 -12.56 8.81 -25.54
CA SER A 17 -12.79 8.05 -26.77
C SER A 17 -12.57 8.97 -27.97
N GLY A 18 -12.40 8.42 -29.17
CA GLY A 18 -12.08 9.20 -30.39
C GLY A 18 -13.01 10.38 -30.71
N ASP A 19 -14.22 10.43 -30.12
CA ASP A 19 -15.20 11.52 -30.24
C ASP A 19 -15.15 12.57 -29.09
N GLY A 20 -14.16 12.50 -28.20
CA GLY A 20 -13.97 13.43 -27.08
C GLY A 20 -14.15 12.79 -25.69
N LEU A 21 -14.15 13.65 -24.67
CA LEU A 21 -14.37 13.25 -23.27
C LEU A 21 -15.83 12.83 -23.08
N SER A 22 -16.05 11.55 -22.82
CA SER A 22 -17.38 11.03 -22.50
C SER A 22 -17.40 10.50 -21.07
N THR A 23 -18.50 10.77 -20.36
CA THR A 23 -18.75 10.18 -19.04
C THR A 23 -19.73 9.03 -19.22
N LEU A 24 -19.27 7.83 -18.88
CA LEU A 24 -20.03 6.60 -19.03
C LEU A 24 -20.63 6.19 -17.68
N CYS A 25 -21.81 5.60 -17.72
CA CYS A 25 -22.44 4.99 -16.56
C CYS A 25 -22.13 3.49 -16.54
N VAL A 26 -21.49 3.01 -15.48
CA VAL A 26 -21.01 1.63 -15.38
C VAL A 26 -21.75 0.92 -14.26
N PHE A 27 -22.28 -0.27 -14.57
CA PHE A 27 -22.91 -1.15 -13.61
C PHE A 27 -22.08 -2.43 -13.43
N LEU A 28 -21.80 -2.77 -12.18
CA LEU A 28 -21.07 -3.97 -11.82
C LEU A 28 -22.03 -5.02 -11.26
N SER A 29 -21.94 -6.26 -11.75
CA SER A 29 -22.65 -7.44 -11.23
C SER A 29 -21.80 -8.20 -10.21
N THR A 30 -22.44 -8.87 -9.24
CA THR A 30 -21.77 -9.85 -8.36
C THR A 30 -21.12 -11.01 -9.11
N LEU A 31 -21.53 -11.28 -10.36
CA LEU A 31 -20.94 -12.33 -11.18
C LEU A 31 -19.75 -11.87 -12.02
N GLY A 32 -19.33 -10.61 -11.89
CA GLY A 32 -18.19 -10.06 -12.64
C GLY A 32 -18.55 -9.55 -14.04
N GLU A 33 -19.83 -9.32 -14.32
CA GLU A 33 -20.25 -8.61 -15.53
C GLU A 33 -20.22 -7.10 -15.29
N VAL A 34 -19.59 -6.35 -16.19
CA VAL A 34 -19.50 -4.89 -16.18
C VAL A 34 -20.22 -4.36 -17.41
N ALA A 35 -21.39 -3.75 -17.21
CA ALA A 35 -22.17 -3.17 -18.29
C ALA A 35 -21.92 -1.66 -18.34
N VAL A 36 -21.53 -1.16 -19.51
CA VAL A 36 -21.17 0.25 -19.73
C VAL A 36 -22.23 0.88 -20.62
N TYR A 37 -22.88 1.91 -20.11
CA TYR A 37 -23.89 2.71 -20.79
C TYR A 37 -23.36 4.11 -21.08
N GLY A 38 -23.80 4.69 -22.19
CA GLY A 38 -23.47 6.06 -22.57
C GLY A 38 -24.67 6.74 -23.21
N GLY A 39 -24.76 8.05 -23.02
CA GLY A 39 -25.87 8.88 -23.47
C GLY A 39 -26.20 9.97 -22.48
N ASP A 40 -26.96 10.97 -22.94
CA ASP A 40 -27.22 12.17 -22.17
C ASP A 40 -28.56 12.12 -21.41
N ASN A 41 -29.51 11.28 -21.86
CA ASN A 41 -30.84 11.17 -21.25
C ASN A 41 -31.24 9.70 -20.95
N PRO A 42 -31.29 9.28 -19.68
CA PRO A 42 -31.68 7.92 -19.32
C PRO A 42 -33.16 7.59 -19.61
N ASP A 43 -34.02 8.59 -19.78
CA ASP A 43 -35.45 8.39 -20.09
C ASP A 43 -35.70 8.10 -21.59
N ASP A 44 -34.69 8.32 -22.43
CA ASP A 44 -34.76 8.05 -23.86
C ASP A 44 -33.82 6.90 -24.23
N SER A 45 -34.41 5.74 -24.55
CA SER A 45 -33.69 4.53 -24.96
C SER A 45 -32.84 4.70 -26.22
N SER A 46 -33.14 5.70 -27.06
CA SER A 46 -32.34 6.00 -28.24
C SER A 46 -31.08 6.79 -27.90
N SER A 47 -31.10 7.56 -26.81
CA SER A 47 -29.97 8.36 -26.35
C SER A 47 -29.09 7.61 -25.36
N PHE A 48 -29.67 6.92 -24.36
CA PHE A 48 -28.96 6.15 -23.35
C PHE A 48 -28.95 4.66 -23.70
N SER A 49 -27.83 4.23 -24.26
CA SER A 49 -27.67 2.89 -24.83
C SER A 49 -26.49 2.15 -24.21
N LEU A 50 -26.59 0.83 -24.16
CA LEU A 50 -25.49 -0.05 -23.81
C LEU A 50 -24.37 0.10 -24.86
N LYS A 51 -23.18 0.50 -24.43
CA LYS A 51 -22.00 0.65 -25.27
C LYS A 51 -21.14 -0.60 -25.29
N ALA A 52 -20.94 -1.22 -24.12
CA ALA A 52 -20.11 -2.41 -23.99
C ALA A 52 -20.51 -3.27 -22.79
N ILE A 53 -20.18 -4.56 -22.87
CA ILE A 53 -20.21 -5.49 -21.74
C ILE A 53 -18.81 -6.09 -21.62
N TYR A 54 -18.23 -6.02 -20.42
CA TYR A 54 -16.97 -6.67 -20.09
C TYR A 54 -17.19 -7.74 -19.03
N HIS A 55 -16.32 -8.74 -19.04
CA HIS A 55 -16.30 -9.80 -18.03
C HIS A 55 -14.99 -9.73 -17.25
N ILE A 56 -15.11 -9.61 -15.94
CA ILE A 56 -14.03 -9.64 -14.96
C ILE A 56 -14.27 -10.75 -13.95
N GLY A 57 -13.30 -10.96 -13.06
CA GLY A 57 -13.49 -11.81 -11.89
C GLY A 57 -14.65 -11.33 -11.00
N ARG A 58 -15.20 -12.23 -10.18
CA ARG A 58 -16.26 -11.88 -9.25
C ARG A 58 -15.76 -10.81 -8.26
N PRO A 59 -16.44 -9.67 -8.10
CA PRO A 59 -16.01 -8.62 -7.18
C PRO A 59 -16.12 -9.08 -5.71
N LEU A 60 -15.15 -8.66 -4.89
CA LEU A 60 -15.03 -9.11 -3.50
C LEU A 60 -15.91 -8.32 -2.51
N GLY A 61 -16.79 -7.45 -3.00
CA GLY A 61 -17.78 -6.74 -2.20
C GLY A 61 -18.11 -5.35 -2.72
N LYS A 62 -19.11 -4.70 -2.11
CA LYS A 62 -19.54 -3.33 -2.47
C LYS A 62 -18.50 -2.25 -2.17
N ARG A 63 -17.61 -2.49 -1.20
CA ARG A 63 -16.50 -1.59 -0.82
C ARG A 63 -15.17 -1.97 -1.47
N ALA A 64 -15.18 -2.96 -2.36
CA ALA A 64 -14.01 -3.48 -3.06
C ALA A 64 -13.76 -2.71 -4.39
N ILE A 65 -14.14 -1.44 -4.42
CA ILE A 65 -14.05 -0.54 -5.58
C ILE A 65 -13.43 0.76 -5.09
N VAL A 66 -12.47 1.29 -5.83
CA VAL A 66 -11.82 2.55 -5.50
C VAL A 66 -11.60 3.37 -6.77
N PHE A 67 -11.74 4.69 -6.64
CA PHE A 67 -11.44 5.64 -7.69
C PHE A 67 -10.00 6.13 -7.50
N VAL A 68 -9.20 6.03 -8.54
CA VAL A 68 -7.79 6.42 -8.50
C VAL A 68 -7.51 7.29 -9.72
N LYS A 69 -7.30 8.59 -9.47
CA LYS A 69 -7.13 9.59 -10.54
C LYS A 69 -8.31 9.51 -11.52
N ASN A 70 -8.05 9.17 -12.79
CA ASN A 70 -9.07 8.98 -13.83
C ASN A 70 -9.29 7.50 -14.19
N ASP A 71 -9.24 6.61 -13.19
CA ASP A 71 -9.44 5.18 -13.37
C ASP A 71 -10.19 4.58 -12.18
N VAL A 72 -10.83 3.44 -12.39
CA VAL A 72 -11.56 2.70 -11.37
C VAL A 72 -10.91 1.34 -11.21
N TRP A 73 -10.54 1.01 -9.97
CA TRP A 73 -9.96 -0.28 -9.65
C TRP A 73 -10.93 -1.13 -8.84
N ILE A 74 -11.04 -2.40 -9.21
CA ILE A 74 -11.99 -3.34 -8.66
C ILE A 74 -11.23 -4.55 -8.15
N ALA A 75 -11.36 -4.85 -6.85
CA ALA A 75 -10.81 -6.06 -6.27
C ALA A 75 -11.74 -7.24 -6.57
N THR A 76 -11.19 -8.24 -7.27
CA THR A 76 -11.90 -9.44 -7.71
C THR A 76 -11.22 -10.71 -7.21
N ASN A 77 -11.89 -11.85 -7.38
CA ASN A 77 -11.31 -13.16 -7.09
C ASN A 77 -10.02 -13.46 -7.90
N ASN A 78 -9.84 -12.84 -9.07
CA ASN A 78 -8.66 -13.03 -9.92
C ASN A 78 -7.60 -11.92 -9.74
N GLY A 79 -7.77 -11.06 -8.73
CA GLY A 79 -6.86 -9.97 -8.43
C GLY A 79 -7.48 -8.58 -8.49
N LEU A 80 -6.64 -7.57 -8.29
CA LEU A 80 -7.00 -6.16 -8.44
C LEU A 80 -6.96 -5.76 -9.92
N ILE A 81 -8.12 -5.43 -10.49
CA ILE A 81 -8.27 -5.10 -11.90
C ILE A 81 -8.51 -3.61 -12.08
N SER A 82 -7.80 -3.00 -13.04
CA SER A 82 -8.05 -1.64 -13.51
C SER A 82 -9.01 -1.66 -14.69
N MET A 83 -10.00 -0.77 -14.69
CA MET A 83 -10.93 -0.61 -15.82
C MET A 83 -10.22 -0.20 -17.12
N LYS A 84 -9.17 0.63 -17.03
CA LYS A 84 -8.33 0.95 -18.20
C LYS A 84 -7.64 -0.27 -18.79
N ASN A 85 -7.12 -1.18 -17.96
CA ASN A 85 -6.48 -2.40 -18.46
C ASN A 85 -7.47 -3.29 -19.23
N ILE A 86 -8.77 -3.26 -18.88
CA ILE A 86 -9.79 -4.02 -19.60
C ILE A 86 -9.99 -3.49 -21.03
N LEU A 87 -9.89 -2.17 -21.24
CA LEU A 87 -10.03 -1.58 -22.58
C LEU A 87 -8.84 -1.89 -23.50
N LEU A 88 -7.63 -1.98 -22.94
CA LEU A 88 -6.38 -2.17 -23.68
C LEU A 88 -6.14 -3.65 -24.07
N GLN A 89 -7.20 -4.45 -24.25
CA GLN A 89 -7.17 -5.91 -24.42
C GLN A 89 -6.33 -6.46 -25.59
N GLU A 90 -5.69 -5.60 -26.40
CA GLU A 90 -4.85 -6.01 -27.53
C GLU A 90 -3.43 -6.48 -27.13
N GLU A 91 -2.95 -6.20 -25.91
CA GLU A 91 -1.64 -6.69 -25.45
C GLU A 91 -1.74 -7.93 -24.55
N LYS A 92 -0.94 -8.95 -24.88
CA LYS A 92 -0.88 -10.29 -24.24
C LYS A 92 -0.47 -10.30 -22.76
N THR A 93 -0.46 -9.17 -22.06
CA THR A 93 0.02 -9.04 -20.68
C THR A 93 -0.86 -8.12 -19.81
N ASN A 94 -2.19 -8.22 -19.91
CA ASN A 94 -3.10 -7.60 -18.93
C ASN A 94 -3.15 -8.43 -17.64
N LEU A 95 -2.04 -8.46 -16.91
CA LEU A 95 -1.97 -9.03 -15.58
C LEU A 95 -2.69 -8.14 -14.56
N PRO A 96 -3.32 -8.71 -13.52
CA PRO A 96 -3.90 -7.94 -12.43
C PRO A 96 -2.82 -7.10 -11.74
N LEU A 97 -3.19 -5.93 -11.22
CA LEU A 97 -2.30 -5.06 -10.44
C LEU A 97 -1.74 -5.76 -9.19
N SER A 98 -2.49 -6.74 -8.67
CA SER A 98 -2.11 -7.58 -7.52
C SER A 98 -1.25 -8.79 -7.88
N TRP A 99 -0.81 -8.95 -9.15
CA TRP A 99 0.05 -10.07 -9.55
C TRP A 99 1.26 -10.29 -8.64
N PRO A 100 1.99 -9.25 -8.16
CA PRO A 100 3.13 -9.45 -7.26
C PRO A 100 2.79 -10.09 -5.91
N ILE A 101 1.52 -10.06 -5.49
CA ILE A 101 1.03 -10.63 -4.23
C ILE A 101 -0.01 -11.73 -4.46
N GLN A 102 -0.05 -12.33 -5.65
CA GLN A 102 -1.11 -13.25 -6.06
C GLN A 102 -1.33 -14.40 -5.08
N GLU A 103 -0.26 -15.04 -4.60
CA GLU A 103 -0.36 -16.15 -3.65
C GLU A 103 -1.10 -15.74 -2.37
N GLN A 104 -0.76 -14.56 -1.84
CA GLN A 104 -1.39 -14.03 -0.62
C GLN A 104 -2.82 -13.57 -0.92
N TRP A 105 -3.08 -13.06 -2.12
CA TRP A 105 -4.43 -12.69 -2.56
C TRP A 105 -5.35 -13.92 -2.64
N GLU A 106 -4.86 -15.02 -3.21
CA GLU A 106 -5.59 -16.30 -3.32
C GLU A 106 -5.87 -16.93 -1.95
N GLN A 107 -4.86 -16.96 -1.06
CA GLN A 107 -5.02 -17.37 0.33
C GLN A 107 -6.07 -16.52 1.05
N ALA A 108 -6.08 -15.21 0.78
CA ALA A 108 -7.04 -14.29 1.38
C ALA A 108 -8.49 -14.63 0.95
N ILE A 109 -8.69 -14.86 -0.34
CA ILE A 109 -10.00 -15.18 -0.93
C ILE A 109 -10.52 -16.54 -0.48
N MET A 110 -9.63 -17.54 -0.35
CA MET A 110 -10.01 -18.90 0.05
C MET A 110 -10.77 -18.91 1.39
N VAL A 111 -10.39 -18.03 2.31
CA VAL A 111 -11.01 -17.92 3.64
C VAL A 111 -12.12 -16.86 3.65
N ALA A 112 -11.90 -15.72 2.98
CA ALA A 112 -12.83 -14.60 2.98
C ALA A 112 -13.14 -14.14 1.54
N PRO A 113 -14.09 -14.78 0.84
CA PRO A 113 -14.37 -14.49 -0.57
C PRO A 113 -15.19 -13.20 -0.79
N THR A 114 -15.72 -12.58 0.27
CA THR A 114 -16.52 -11.35 0.20
C THR A 114 -16.22 -10.45 1.40
N GLY A 115 -16.68 -9.20 1.37
CA GLY A 115 -16.56 -8.26 2.48
C GLY A 115 -15.27 -7.44 2.48
N TRP A 116 -14.55 -7.42 1.36
CA TRP A 116 -13.33 -6.63 1.21
C TRP A 116 -13.65 -5.14 1.14
N SER A 117 -12.73 -4.32 1.66
CA SER A 117 -12.83 -2.87 1.65
C SER A 117 -11.54 -2.26 1.14
N MET A 118 -11.67 -1.26 0.27
CA MET A 118 -10.57 -0.51 -0.30
C MET A 118 -10.73 0.98 0.01
N ILE A 119 -9.62 1.66 0.27
CA ILE A 119 -9.60 3.12 0.39
C ILE A 119 -8.31 3.69 -0.18
N LEU A 120 -8.42 4.81 -0.89
CA LEU A 120 -7.27 5.60 -1.30
C LEU A 120 -6.96 6.65 -0.23
N TRP A 121 -5.75 6.61 0.31
CA TRP A 121 -5.22 7.64 1.19
C TRP A 121 -4.29 8.57 0.41
N GLU A 122 -4.86 9.65 -0.13
CA GLU A 122 -4.19 10.56 -1.06
C GLU A 122 -2.97 11.25 -0.45
N LYS A 123 -3.06 11.73 0.81
CA LYS A 123 -1.97 12.39 1.54
C LYS A 123 -0.68 11.57 1.56
N ARG A 124 -0.79 10.24 1.57
CA ARG A 124 0.36 9.31 1.56
C ARG A 124 0.55 8.59 0.22
N ASN A 125 -0.29 8.82 -0.78
CA ASN A 125 -0.34 8.07 -2.04
C ASN A 125 -0.43 6.55 -1.84
N MET A 126 -1.21 6.10 -0.86
CA MET A 126 -1.35 4.68 -0.52
C MET A 126 -2.79 4.19 -0.72
N LEU A 127 -2.94 3.05 -1.37
CA LEU A 127 -4.18 2.30 -1.39
C LEU A 127 -4.13 1.25 -0.27
N LEU A 128 -5.10 1.28 0.64
CA LEU A 128 -5.25 0.24 1.66
C LEU A 128 -6.37 -0.71 1.25
N ILE A 129 -6.11 -2.00 1.39
CA ILE A 129 -7.05 -3.07 1.08
C ILE A 129 -7.13 -3.97 2.31
N SER A 130 -8.30 -3.97 2.94
CA SER A 130 -8.60 -4.89 4.04
C SER A 130 -9.51 -6.02 3.57
N CYS A 131 -9.27 -7.20 4.12
CA CYS A 131 -10.13 -8.36 4.01
C CYS A 131 -10.76 -8.67 5.38
N PRO A 132 -11.90 -9.37 5.43
CA PRO A 132 -12.46 -9.86 6.69
C PRO A 132 -11.54 -10.85 7.40
N LYS A 133 -11.92 -11.24 8.64
CA LYS A 133 -11.05 -12.01 9.53
C LYS A 133 -10.61 -13.30 8.87
N ASN A 134 -9.30 -13.40 8.68
CA ASN A 134 -8.66 -14.46 7.94
C ASN A 134 -7.72 -15.24 8.85
N SER A 135 -7.91 -16.54 8.96
CA SER A 135 -7.06 -17.43 9.75
C SER A 135 -5.69 -17.70 9.12
N LEU A 136 -5.54 -17.54 7.80
CA LEU A 136 -4.28 -17.75 7.07
C LEU A 136 -3.41 -16.49 7.02
N LEU A 137 -4.05 -15.32 7.00
CA LEU A 137 -3.39 -14.02 6.93
C LEU A 137 -3.82 -13.14 8.11
N SER A 138 -3.68 -13.70 9.31
CA SER A 138 -4.01 -12.98 10.54
C SER A 138 -3.29 -11.64 10.58
N ASP A 139 -4.05 -10.60 10.89
CA ASP A 139 -3.57 -9.24 11.15
C ASP A 139 -2.91 -8.52 9.96
N LYS A 140 -3.07 -8.99 8.72
CA LYS A 140 -2.45 -8.38 7.54
C LYS A 140 -3.42 -7.51 6.74
N THR A 141 -3.04 -6.25 6.52
CA THR A 141 -3.67 -5.34 5.55
C THR A 141 -2.74 -5.15 4.37
N PHE A 142 -3.24 -5.31 3.14
CA PHE A 142 -2.45 -5.06 1.94
C PHE A 142 -2.40 -3.57 1.65
N VAL A 143 -1.21 -3.09 1.29
CA VAL A 143 -0.99 -1.67 0.99
C VAL A 143 -0.26 -1.57 -0.34
N MET A 144 -0.72 -0.68 -1.21
CA MET A 144 -0.09 -0.43 -2.50
C MET A 144 0.24 1.06 -2.65
N ASN A 145 1.44 1.37 -3.11
CA ASN A 145 1.83 2.74 -3.44
C ASN A 145 1.33 3.11 -4.85
N VAL A 146 0.49 4.14 -4.94
CA VAL A 146 -0.23 4.56 -6.15
C VAL A 146 0.53 5.63 -6.97
N ALA A 147 1.66 6.14 -6.47
CA ALA A 147 2.35 7.28 -7.09
C ALA A 147 3.05 6.94 -8.42
N HIS A 148 3.79 5.83 -8.49
CA HIS A 148 4.68 5.55 -9.64
C HIS A 148 4.64 4.12 -10.18
N ASN A 149 4.65 3.09 -9.32
CA ASN A 149 4.94 1.71 -9.76
C ASN A 149 4.01 0.64 -9.17
N ASN A 150 2.93 1.03 -8.48
CA ASN A 150 1.98 0.09 -7.86
C ASN A 150 2.70 -0.98 -7.01
N ARG A 151 3.70 -0.54 -6.22
CA ARG A 151 4.50 -1.44 -5.38
C ARG A 151 3.70 -1.82 -4.15
N TRP A 152 3.71 -3.10 -3.83
CA TRP A 152 2.97 -3.67 -2.71
C TRP A 152 3.81 -3.75 -1.45
N SER A 153 3.13 -3.63 -0.32
CA SER A 153 3.61 -3.88 1.03
C SER A 153 2.44 -4.37 1.89
N SER A 154 2.71 -4.59 3.17
CA SER A 154 1.68 -4.99 4.12
C SER A 154 1.87 -4.32 5.46
N PHE A 155 0.76 -3.88 6.04
CA PHE A 155 0.69 -3.46 7.43
C PHE A 155 0.20 -4.62 8.28
N HIS A 156 0.70 -4.65 9.51
CA HIS A 156 0.25 -5.58 10.53
C HIS A 156 -0.51 -4.81 11.61
N ASN A 157 -1.44 -5.47 12.30
CA ASN A 157 -2.29 -4.90 13.37
C ASN A 157 -3.24 -3.77 12.94
N TRP A 158 -3.36 -3.48 11.65
CA TRP A 158 -4.34 -2.55 11.10
C TRP A 158 -5.54 -3.33 10.57
N PHE A 159 -6.10 -4.19 11.42
CA PHE A 159 -7.12 -5.13 11.00
C PHE A 159 -8.52 -4.55 11.23
N THR A 160 -9.17 -4.10 10.15
CA THR A 160 -10.47 -3.39 10.18
C THR A 160 -11.40 -3.85 9.05
N GLN A 161 -12.71 -3.71 9.22
CA GLN A 161 -13.67 -3.94 8.12
C GLN A 161 -13.79 -2.75 7.16
N SER A 162 -13.42 -1.55 7.60
CA SER A 162 -13.55 -0.35 6.77
C SER A 162 -12.65 0.77 7.24
N TYR A 163 -12.04 1.42 6.26
CA TYR A 163 -11.33 2.66 6.44
C TYR A 163 -12.17 3.84 5.94
N VAL A 164 -11.91 5.01 6.51
CA VAL A 164 -12.47 6.28 6.04
C VAL A 164 -11.36 7.31 6.04
N VAL A 165 -11.28 8.12 4.99
CA VAL A 165 -10.41 9.29 4.96
C VAL A 165 -11.27 10.52 5.23
N ALA A 166 -10.89 11.32 6.23
CA ALA A 166 -11.53 12.58 6.56
C ALA A 166 -10.45 13.62 6.89
N ASN A 167 -10.57 14.84 6.37
CA ASN A 167 -9.57 15.91 6.54
C ASN A 167 -8.13 15.43 6.26
N GLU A 168 -7.96 14.70 5.15
CA GLU A 168 -6.69 14.08 4.71
C GLU A 168 -6.09 13.02 5.65
N ASN A 169 -6.75 12.71 6.75
CA ASN A 169 -6.30 11.72 7.73
C ASN A 169 -7.08 10.43 7.57
N LEU A 170 -6.39 9.31 7.80
CA LEU A 170 -6.98 7.98 7.74
C LEU A 170 -7.52 7.59 9.11
N PHE A 171 -8.75 7.10 9.11
CA PHE A 171 -9.43 6.56 10.27
C PHE A 171 -9.92 5.14 10.02
N PHE A 172 -9.95 4.33 11.06
CA PHE A 172 -10.47 2.96 11.01
C PHE A 172 -10.98 2.50 12.37
N GLY A 173 -11.92 1.55 12.35
CA GLY A 173 -12.39 0.87 13.55
C GLY A 173 -11.83 -0.54 13.63
N ASP A 174 -11.40 -1.00 14.79
CA ASP A 174 -11.06 -2.42 14.98
C ASP A 174 -12.33 -3.28 15.18
N TYR A 175 -12.14 -4.59 15.34
CA TYR A 175 -13.24 -5.53 15.58
C TYR A 175 -13.78 -5.48 17.02
N GLU A 176 -13.11 -4.78 17.92
CA GLU A 176 -13.54 -4.56 19.31
C GLU A 176 -14.43 -3.31 19.43
N GLY A 177 -14.54 -2.52 18.37
CA GLY A 177 -15.34 -1.29 18.32
C GLY A 177 -14.57 -0.03 18.71
N THR A 178 -13.25 -0.12 18.85
CA THR A 178 -12.40 1.04 19.09
C THR A 178 -12.11 1.76 17.78
N PHE A 179 -12.06 3.08 17.82
CA PHE A 179 -11.77 3.92 16.67
C PHE A 179 -10.35 4.47 16.75
N TRP A 180 -9.62 4.36 15.64
CA TRP A 180 -8.20 4.68 15.54
C TRP A 180 -7.96 5.68 14.41
N GLN A 181 -6.98 6.55 14.63
CA GLN A 181 -6.40 7.40 13.59
C GLN A 181 -5.02 6.86 13.21
N GLY A 182 -4.80 6.62 11.93
CA GLY A 182 -3.56 6.02 11.42
C GLY A 182 -2.39 7.01 11.34
N ASP A 183 -1.18 6.52 11.65
CA ASP A 183 0.11 7.16 11.34
C ASP A 183 0.21 8.63 11.79
N ILE A 184 -0.13 8.85 13.06
CA ILE A 184 -0.07 10.16 13.74
C ILE A 184 1.22 10.38 14.55
N SER A 185 1.90 9.30 14.94
CA SER A 185 3.07 9.35 15.83
C SER A 185 4.13 8.33 15.43
N GLY A 186 5.26 8.33 16.14
CA GLY A 186 6.32 7.33 16.00
C GLY A 186 6.06 6.07 16.83
N SER A 187 4.87 5.92 17.40
CA SER A 187 4.45 4.77 18.21
C SER A 187 3.04 4.35 17.83
N ASP A 188 2.71 3.09 18.12
CA ASP A 188 1.38 2.54 17.95
C ASP A 188 0.75 2.36 19.34
N ASN A 189 -0.13 3.29 19.73
CA ASN A 189 -0.71 3.35 21.08
C ASN A 189 0.36 3.29 22.21
N ALA A 190 1.37 4.16 22.12
CA ALA A 190 2.53 4.20 23.02
C ALA A 190 3.40 2.93 23.04
N ARG A 191 3.21 2.01 22.09
CA ARG A 191 4.08 0.84 21.88
C ARG A 191 4.99 1.04 20.66
N PRO A 192 6.18 0.43 20.66
CA PRO A 192 7.04 0.45 19.50
C PRO A 192 6.42 -0.31 18.33
N PHE A 193 6.67 0.14 17.11
CA PHE A 193 6.36 -0.62 15.90
C PHE A 193 7.63 -0.89 15.08
N ILE A 194 7.55 -1.91 14.23
CA ILE A 194 8.69 -2.39 13.44
C ILE A 194 8.41 -2.12 11.96
N GLY A 195 9.36 -1.44 11.31
CA GLY A 195 9.43 -1.30 9.86
C GLY A 195 10.51 -2.22 9.30
N ILE A 196 10.15 -3.06 8.32
CA ILE A 196 11.08 -3.96 7.65
C ILE A 196 11.12 -3.60 6.18
N TYR A 197 12.33 -3.45 5.66
CA TYR A 197 12.59 -3.35 4.24
C TYR A 197 13.45 -4.54 3.82
N LEU A 198 13.08 -5.16 2.71
CA LEU A 198 13.87 -6.17 2.03
C LEU A 198 13.89 -5.82 0.54
N SER A 199 15.09 -5.74 -0.03
CA SER A 199 15.25 -5.53 -1.46
C SER A 199 14.74 -6.74 -2.25
N PRO A 200 14.45 -6.59 -3.55
CA PRO A 200 14.31 -7.74 -4.42
C PRO A 200 15.53 -8.66 -4.32
N PHE A 201 15.29 -9.96 -4.49
CA PHE A 201 16.38 -10.93 -4.59
C PHE A 201 17.04 -10.80 -5.95
N HIS A 202 18.33 -10.53 -5.96
CA HIS A 202 19.12 -10.49 -7.17
C HIS A 202 19.78 -11.85 -7.37
N ALA A 203 19.40 -12.52 -8.46
CA ALA A 203 20.08 -13.73 -8.89
C ALA A 203 21.51 -13.38 -9.32
N ILE A 204 22.47 -14.10 -8.76
CA ILE A 204 23.85 -14.10 -9.22
C ILE A 204 23.91 -15.02 -10.44
N ASP A 205 24.74 -14.67 -11.43
CA ASP A 205 24.83 -15.38 -12.70
C ASP A 205 24.87 -16.91 -12.50
N PRO A 206 23.81 -17.63 -12.89
CA PRO A 206 23.67 -19.06 -12.64
C PRO A 206 24.70 -19.90 -13.39
N ARG A 207 25.38 -19.32 -14.40
CA ARG A 207 26.43 -20.01 -15.18
C ARG A 207 27.67 -20.34 -14.36
N LEU A 208 27.87 -19.66 -13.23
CA LEU A 208 29.05 -19.84 -12.40
C LEU A 208 28.94 -21.03 -11.45
N GLY A 209 27.75 -21.58 -11.19
CA GLY A 209 27.56 -22.79 -10.36
C GLY A 209 27.98 -22.68 -8.89
N PHE A 210 28.54 -21.56 -8.44
CA PHE A 210 29.01 -21.34 -7.08
C PHE A 210 28.05 -20.43 -6.30
N GLN A 211 27.75 -20.83 -5.06
CA GLN A 211 27.10 -19.95 -4.09
C GLN A 211 28.04 -18.79 -3.75
N ARG A 212 27.49 -17.59 -3.64
CA ARG A 212 28.26 -16.43 -3.20
C ARG A 212 27.91 -16.01 -1.79
N ARG A 213 28.82 -15.27 -1.18
CA ARG A 213 28.71 -14.77 0.19
C ARG A 213 28.42 -13.29 0.19
N ALA A 214 27.35 -12.88 0.84
CA ALA A 214 27.17 -11.48 1.23
C ALA A 214 28.14 -11.13 2.36
N CYS A 215 28.87 -10.02 2.23
CA CYS A 215 29.89 -9.60 3.21
C CYS A 215 29.53 -8.28 3.91
N VAL A 216 29.06 -7.30 3.14
CA VAL A 216 28.79 -5.94 3.67
C VAL A 216 27.51 -5.39 3.06
N ALA A 217 26.61 -4.89 3.90
CA ALA A 217 25.43 -4.15 3.47
C ALA A 217 25.69 -2.65 3.63
N HIS A 218 25.34 -1.88 2.59
CA HIS A 218 25.37 -0.43 2.62
C HIS A 218 23.98 0.13 2.31
N LEU A 219 23.45 0.99 3.19
CA LEU A 219 22.15 1.60 3.05
C LEU A 219 22.26 3.12 3.16
N SER A 220 21.65 3.85 2.23
CA SER A 220 21.43 5.28 2.35
C SER A 220 19.93 5.58 2.46
N LEU A 221 19.58 6.41 3.44
CA LEU A 221 18.20 6.83 3.69
C LEU A 221 18.12 8.30 4.04
N GLN A 222 16.94 8.88 3.88
CA GLN A 222 16.59 10.23 4.29
C GLN A 222 15.57 10.16 5.42
N ALA A 223 15.85 10.86 6.53
CA ALA A 223 14.96 10.94 7.69
C ALA A 223 15.18 12.27 8.43
N TYR A 224 14.22 12.66 9.28
CA TYR A 224 14.36 13.87 10.10
C TYR A 224 15.42 13.74 11.19
N GLN A 225 15.58 12.54 11.72
CA GLN A 225 16.61 12.17 12.70
C GLN A 225 17.29 10.87 12.26
N ARG A 226 18.47 10.58 12.82
CA ARG A 226 19.19 9.34 12.49
C ARG A 226 18.48 8.15 13.15
N PRO A 227 17.86 7.23 12.39
CA PRO A 227 17.23 6.06 12.99
C PRO A 227 18.28 5.06 13.48
N TYR A 228 17.93 4.32 14.53
CA TYR A 228 18.58 3.05 14.83
C TYR A 228 18.01 1.99 13.89
N LEU A 229 18.91 1.28 13.22
CA LEU A 229 18.56 0.22 12.31
C LEU A 229 19.56 -0.92 12.41
N LYS A 230 19.13 -2.11 12.02
CA LYS A 230 19.97 -3.30 11.85
C LYS A 230 19.92 -3.72 10.38
N LEU A 231 21.07 -3.74 9.73
CA LEU A 231 21.18 -4.26 8.37
C LEU A 231 21.35 -5.77 8.42
N PHE A 232 20.79 -6.44 7.41
CA PHE A 232 20.92 -7.89 7.25
C PHE A 232 20.91 -8.27 5.78
N ALA A 233 21.32 -9.50 5.49
CA ALA A 233 21.23 -10.09 4.18
C ALA A 233 20.46 -11.41 4.25
N ARG A 234 19.77 -11.74 3.16
CA ARG A 234 19.07 -13.02 2.98
C ARG A 234 19.36 -13.63 1.64
N ALA A 235 19.22 -14.95 1.60
CA ALA A 235 19.48 -15.73 0.41
C ALA A 235 18.25 -16.56 0.01
N ASN A 236 18.16 -16.89 -1.28
CA ASN A 236 17.24 -17.89 -1.81
C ASN A 236 15.77 -17.70 -1.38
N TYR A 237 15.26 -16.46 -1.48
CA TYR A 237 13.88 -16.10 -1.14
C TYR A 237 13.49 -16.29 0.33
N ASP A 238 14.47 -16.37 1.24
CA ASP A 238 14.18 -16.30 2.68
C ASP A 238 13.75 -14.88 3.09
N HIS A 239 12.47 -14.73 3.40
CA HIS A 239 11.87 -13.47 3.85
C HIS A 239 11.99 -13.24 5.37
N SER A 240 12.65 -14.13 6.11
CA SER A 240 12.91 -13.94 7.53
C SER A 240 13.75 -12.69 7.78
N TYR A 241 13.57 -12.07 8.94
CA TYR A 241 14.35 -10.91 9.38
C TYR A 241 14.84 -11.14 10.81
N PRO A 242 16.02 -10.59 11.17
CA PRO A 242 16.56 -10.77 12.51
C PRO A 242 15.78 -9.93 13.52
N GLU A 243 15.72 -10.40 14.77
CA GLU A 243 15.23 -9.59 15.87
C GLU A 243 16.09 -8.34 16.07
N PHE A 244 15.41 -7.24 16.38
CA PHE A 244 16.00 -5.94 16.67
C PHE A 244 15.08 -5.21 17.65
N SER A 245 15.63 -4.76 18.78
CA SER A 245 14.86 -4.13 19.86
C SER A 245 15.32 -2.70 20.17
N LYS A 246 16.32 -2.18 19.44
CA LYS A 246 16.82 -0.83 19.68
C LYS A 246 15.90 0.18 18.99
N GLU A 247 15.17 0.93 19.82
CA GLU A 247 14.12 1.83 19.37
C GLU A 247 14.65 3.21 19.01
N THR A 248 14.21 3.74 17.88
CA THR A 248 14.42 5.14 17.51
C THR A 248 13.39 6.01 18.21
N ILE A 249 13.84 6.77 19.20
CA ILE A 249 12.97 7.64 19.99
C ILE A 249 13.01 9.06 19.44
N SER A 250 11.94 9.45 18.73
CA SER A 250 11.70 10.84 18.35
C SER A 250 11.14 11.62 19.54
N ASN A 251 12.04 12.25 20.29
CA ASN A 251 11.71 13.20 21.36
C ASN A 251 11.63 14.65 20.87
N ASN A 252 11.37 14.88 19.58
CA ASN A 252 10.97 16.19 19.11
C ASN A 252 9.44 16.26 19.08
N PRO A 253 8.77 16.57 20.20
CA PRO A 253 7.54 17.32 20.05
C PRO A 253 7.93 18.62 19.34
N MET A 254 7.11 19.07 18.40
CA MET A 254 6.95 20.52 18.25
C MET A 254 6.34 21.01 19.56
N ASP A 255 7.13 21.08 20.63
CA ASP A 255 6.84 21.95 21.77
C ASP A 255 7.17 23.37 21.29
N ASN A 256 6.45 23.79 20.25
CA ASN A 256 6.42 25.16 19.82
C ASN A 256 5.40 25.81 20.75
N GLY A 257 5.81 26.88 21.44
CA GLY A 257 4.89 27.67 22.23
C GLY A 257 3.72 28.09 21.35
N ILE A 258 2.50 27.67 21.70
CA ILE A 258 1.29 28.24 21.13
C ILE A 258 1.10 29.57 21.87
N TRP A 259 1.13 30.67 21.13
CA TRP A 259 0.88 31.98 21.68
C TRP A 259 -0.46 31.99 22.46
N ASP A 260 -0.47 32.62 23.63
CA ASP A 260 -1.60 32.65 24.58
C ASP A 260 -2.06 31.29 25.16
N ASN A 261 -1.35 30.17 24.93
CA ASN A 261 -1.74 28.86 25.46
C ASN A 261 -0.58 28.06 26.10
N SER A 262 0.67 28.34 25.72
CA SER A 262 1.84 27.69 26.32
C SER A 262 2.38 28.45 27.53
N LEU A 263 2.85 27.71 28.54
CA LEU A 263 3.47 28.26 29.73
C LEU A 263 4.79 28.96 29.36
N TRP A 264 4.95 30.20 29.83
CA TRP A 264 6.20 30.95 29.71
C TRP A 264 7.35 30.20 30.41
N ASP A 265 8.56 30.31 29.87
CA ASP A 265 9.81 29.70 30.37
C ASP A 265 9.88 28.16 30.41
N GLU A 266 8.80 27.45 30.08
CA GLU A 266 8.81 25.97 29.93
C GLU A 266 8.93 25.51 28.47
N VAL A 267 8.58 26.38 27.52
CA VAL A 267 8.53 26.05 26.09
C VAL A 267 9.57 26.82 25.31
N LYS A 268 10.15 26.20 24.26
CA LYS A 268 11.12 26.86 23.39
C LYS A 268 10.40 27.78 22.42
N TRP A 269 10.47 29.07 22.67
CA TRP A 269 10.05 30.10 21.73
C TRP A 269 11.07 30.16 20.59
N THR A 270 10.69 29.73 19.40
CA THR A 270 11.58 29.80 18.22
C THR A 270 10.87 30.49 17.07
N ASP A 271 11.44 31.59 16.60
CA ASP A 271 10.91 32.47 15.53
C ASP A 271 11.09 31.92 14.11
N ASN A 272 11.54 30.68 13.97
CA ASN A 272 11.73 30.07 12.67
C ASN A 272 10.73 28.93 12.51
N LEU A 273 9.87 29.04 11.50
CA LEU A 273 9.30 27.90 10.78
C LEU A 273 10.46 27.01 10.32
N PHE A 274 10.98 26.17 11.21
CA PHE A 274 11.93 25.14 10.86
C PHE A 274 11.15 24.14 10.01
N VAL A 275 11.17 24.35 8.69
CA VAL A 275 10.94 23.27 7.73
C VAL A 275 12.03 22.25 8.03
N THR A 276 11.70 21.27 8.87
CA THR A 276 12.62 20.20 9.21
C THR A 276 12.85 19.46 7.91
N LYS A 277 14.05 19.58 7.34
CA LYS A 277 14.40 18.88 6.11
C LYS A 277 14.94 17.50 6.47
N LYS A 278 14.55 16.49 5.70
CA LYS A 278 15.16 15.15 5.85
C LYS A 278 16.65 15.25 5.54
N LYS A 279 17.47 14.68 6.41
CA LYS A 279 18.93 14.58 6.25
C LYS A 279 19.27 13.21 5.67
N LEU A 280 20.29 13.16 4.82
CA LEU A 280 20.83 11.92 4.30
C LEU A 280 21.70 11.24 5.37
N PHE A 281 21.42 9.98 5.66
CA PHE A 281 22.21 9.13 6.54
C PHE A 281 22.72 7.91 5.77
N GLN A 282 23.96 7.53 6.04
CA GLN A 282 24.60 6.34 5.49
C GLN A 282 24.89 5.35 6.61
N PHE A 283 24.64 4.09 6.32
CA PHE A 283 24.83 2.95 7.21
C PHE A 283 25.60 1.87 6.47
N CYS A 284 26.54 1.27 7.18
CA CYS A 284 27.35 0.16 6.70
C CYS A 284 27.44 -0.86 7.83
N GLN A 285 27.25 -2.14 7.52
CA GLN A 285 27.34 -3.21 8.49
C GLN A 285 27.84 -4.48 7.80
N ASN A 286 28.70 -5.24 8.49
CA ASN A 286 29.01 -6.60 8.06
C ASN A 286 27.74 -7.44 8.18
N VAL A 287 27.46 -8.20 7.13
CA VAL A 287 26.31 -9.10 7.02
C VAL A 287 26.79 -10.42 6.43
N VAL A 288 26.07 -11.50 6.68
CA VAL A 288 26.42 -12.82 6.16
C VAL A 288 25.16 -13.49 5.64
N ALA A 289 25.21 -13.92 4.39
CA ALA A 289 24.22 -14.78 3.74
C ALA A 289 24.90 -15.54 2.61
N TYR A 290 24.49 -16.79 2.38
CA TYR A 290 25.05 -17.67 1.36
C TYR A 290 23.95 -18.17 0.45
N GLY A 291 24.13 -18.01 -0.86
CA GLY A 291 23.20 -18.58 -1.83
C GLY A 291 23.38 -18.06 -3.24
N ASN A 292 22.41 -18.39 -4.08
CA ASN A 292 22.43 -18.06 -5.52
C ASN A 292 21.70 -16.75 -5.80
N CYS A 293 20.73 -16.39 -4.95
CA CYS A 293 20.05 -15.11 -4.99
C CYS A 293 20.25 -14.42 -3.65
N LEU A 294 20.66 -13.16 -3.65
CA LEU A 294 20.89 -12.39 -2.42
C LEU A 294 20.02 -11.14 -2.39
N ALA A 295 19.59 -10.77 -1.19
CA ALA A 295 18.85 -9.55 -0.90
C ALA A 295 19.45 -8.84 0.33
N VAL A 296 19.36 -7.52 0.33
CA VAL A 296 19.72 -6.68 1.47
C VAL A 296 18.44 -6.21 2.16
N GLY A 297 18.44 -6.24 3.48
CA GLY A 297 17.32 -5.76 4.27
C GLY A 297 17.75 -4.86 5.42
N CYS A 298 16.79 -4.11 5.94
CA CYS A 298 16.94 -3.38 7.18
C CYS A 298 15.71 -3.51 8.07
N VAL A 299 15.95 -3.64 9.37
CA VAL A 299 14.91 -3.58 10.40
C VAL A 299 15.08 -2.28 11.16
N ILE A 300 13.99 -1.56 11.35
CA ILE A 300 13.92 -0.30 12.08
C ILE A 300 12.83 -0.45 13.13
N VAL A 301 13.15 -0.15 14.39
CA VAL A 301 12.14 -0.05 15.45
C VAL A 301 11.93 1.42 15.77
N SER A 302 10.67 1.81 15.81
CA SER A 302 10.20 3.18 16.02
C SER A 302 9.41 3.24 17.32
N SER A 303 9.73 4.21 18.17
CA SER A 303 9.02 4.44 19.42
C SER A 303 9.14 5.90 19.80
N GLY A 304 8.19 6.75 19.43
CA GLY A 304 8.34 8.18 19.68
C GLY A 304 7.07 8.98 19.45
N LYS A 305 7.10 10.26 19.84
CA LYS A 305 5.93 11.14 19.75
C LYS A 305 5.72 11.70 18.34
N SER A 306 6.77 11.83 17.54
CA SER A 306 6.66 12.34 16.17
C SER A 306 6.67 11.22 15.13
N ILE A 307 5.95 11.44 14.04
CA ILE A 307 5.94 10.56 12.86
C ILE A 307 7.38 10.26 12.40
N ASN A 308 7.65 8.98 12.17
CA ASN A 308 8.92 8.51 11.61
C ASN A 308 8.79 8.33 10.09
N ASP A 309 9.01 9.42 9.36
CA ASP A 309 9.03 9.42 7.90
C ASP A 309 10.44 9.15 7.37
N ILE A 310 10.64 7.92 6.90
CA ILE A 310 11.93 7.40 6.41
C ILE A 310 11.80 7.05 4.93
N GLN A 311 12.70 7.59 4.12
CA GLN A 311 12.81 7.27 2.70
C GLN A 311 14.12 6.56 2.42
N ILE A 312 14.07 5.32 1.94
CA ILE A 312 15.26 4.57 1.53
C ILE A 312 15.62 4.98 0.11
N ASN A 313 16.87 5.43 -0.08
CA ASN A 313 17.35 5.92 -1.37
C ASN A 313 18.13 4.84 -2.13
N ASN A 314 19.02 4.14 -1.44
CA ASN A 314 19.87 3.12 -2.05
C ASN A 314 20.21 2.03 -1.05
N ALA A 315 20.14 0.78 -1.48
CA ALA A 315 20.57 -0.38 -0.72
C ALA A 315 21.50 -1.20 -1.62
N LYS A 316 22.74 -1.41 -1.17
CA LYS A 316 23.77 -2.17 -1.88
C LYS A 316 24.28 -3.29 -1.01
N LEU A 317 24.62 -4.39 -1.66
CA LEU A 317 25.22 -5.55 -1.03
C LEU A 317 26.56 -5.84 -1.70
N LEU A 318 27.62 -5.90 -0.90
CA LEU A 318 28.91 -6.39 -1.34
C LEU A 318 28.90 -7.92 -1.24
N VAL A 319 29.25 -8.57 -2.35
CA VAL A 319 29.20 -10.02 -2.52
C VAL A 319 30.57 -10.51 -2.93
N GLU A 320 31.06 -11.54 -2.25
CA GLU A 320 32.26 -12.32 -2.56
C GLU A 320 31.87 -13.55 -3.38
#